data_AF-A0AAV5DUX9-F1
#
_entry.id   AF-A0AAV5DUX9-F1
#
_cell.length_a   1.000
_cell.length_b   1.000
_cell.length_c   1.000
_cell.angle_alpha   90.00
_cell.angle_beta   90.00
_cell.angle_gamma   90.00
#
_symmetry.space_group_name_H-M   'P 1'
#
loop_
_entity.id
_entity.type
_entity.pdbx_description
1 polymer ?
#
loop_
_entity_poly.entity_id
_entity_poly.type
_entity_poly.pdbx_seq_one_letter_code
_entity_poly.pdbx_strand_id
1 'polypeptide(L)'
;MQDREIIRVIIDCCLHEKMFNKYYVVLASKLCSHEKNHKFSLQYCIWDHFKELDNMELSRSMNLAKLVAEMLANFTLSLATLKVVNLANPVEMTPERIAHFQMLFETLLERNDALVWNVFTRIAGLPELEILREGIVLFIRQYVVTNDASKDLASKFKIAKKALDNAAGVLM
;
A
#
# COMPACT_ATOMS: atom_id res chain seq x y z
N MET A 1 8.21 18.32 17.91
CA MET A 1 8.35 16.93 18.43
C MET A 1 6.97 16.32 18.65
N GLN A 2 6.04 17.01 19.31
CA GLN A 2 4.64 16.59 19.52
C GLN A 2 3.86 16.21 18.26
N ASP A 3 3.94 16.98 17.16
CA ASP A 3 3.13 16.71 15.95
C ASP A 3 3.44 15.36 15.28
N ARG A 4 4.67 14.86 15.46
CA ARG A 4 5.07 13.54 14.96
C ARG A 4 4.48 12.41 15.79
N GLU A 5 4.22 12.66 17.08
CA GLU A 5 3.67 11.66 18.00
C GLU A 5 2.19 11.45 17.76
N ILE A 6 1.43 12.50 17.40
CA ILE A 6 -0.01 12.39 17.12
C ILE A 6 -0.26 11.35 16.03
N ILE A 7 0.47 11.43 14.91
CA ILE A 7 0.32 10.46 13.82
C ILE A 7 0.69 9.05 14.30
N ARG A 8 1.81 8.89 15.01
CA ARG A 8 2.23 7.57 15.51
C ARG A 8 1.19 6.94 16.42
N VAL A 9 0.64 7.69 17.38
CA VAL A 9 -0.41 7.20 18.28
C VAL A 9 -1.66 6.79 17.50
N ILE A 10 -2.08 7.58 16.51
CA ILE A 10 -3.25 7.25 15.67
C ILE A 10 -3.02 5.92 14.92
N ILE A 11 -1.83 5.72 14.35
CA ILE A 11 -1.49 4.49 13.65
C ILE A 11 -1.44 3.32 14.64
N ASP A 12 -0.74 3.46 15.76
CA ASP A 12 -0.65 2.43 16.79
C ASP A 12 -2.03 2.01 17.29
N CYS A 13 -2.93 2.96 17.57
CA CYS A 13 -4.32 2.65 17.92
C CYS A 13 -5.02 1.86 16.82
N CYS A 14 -4.90 2.28 15.54
CA CYS A 14 -5.49 1.57 14.42
C CYS A 14 -4.99 0.12 14.31
N LEU A 15 -3.71 -0.13 14.59
CA LEU A 15 -3.14 -1.47 14.47
C LEU A 15 -3.64 -2.42 15.58
N HIS A 16 -3.86 -1.91 16.78
CA HIS A 16 -4.31 -2.71 17.94
C HIS A 16 -5.83 -2.96 17.98
N GLU A 17 -6.60 -2.40 17.05
CA GLU A 17 -8.03 -2.70 16.93
C GLU A 17 -8.28 -4.17 16.59
N LYS A 18 -9.33 -4.76 17.18
CA LYS A 18 -9.74 -6.14 16.87
C LYS A 18 -10.13 -6.33 15.41
N MET A 19 -10.71 -5.28 14.82
CA MET A 19 -11.10 -5.23 13.40
C MET A 19 -10.68 -3.90 12.83
N PHE A 20 -10.17 -3.90 11.61
CA PHE A 20 -9.78 -2.70 10.91
C PHE A 20 -10.91 -1.65 10.88
N ASN A 21 -10.64 -0.47 11.43
CA ASN A 21 -11.60 0.62 11.53
C ASN A 21 -11.20 1.76 10.58
N LYS A 22 -12.03 2.01 9.55
CA LYS A 22 -11.79 3.06 8.55
C LYS A 22 -11.79 4.49 9.13
N TYR A 23 -12.29 4.70 10.34
CA TYR A 23 -12.20 5.99 11.04
C TYR A 23 -10.76 6.51 11.09
N TYR A 24 -9.78 5.65 11.38
CA TYR A 24 -8.36 6.05 11.47
C TYR A 24 -7.81 6.51 10.12
N VAL A 25 -8.31 5.97 9.01
CA VAL A 25 -7.97 6.44 7.65
C VAL A 25 -8.41 7.89 7.50
N VAL A 26 -9.69 8.18 7.75
CA VAL A 26 -10.27 9.51 7.57
C VAL A 26 -9.55 10.53 8.45
N LEU A 27 -9.29 10.17 9.71
CA LEU A 27 -8.60 11.04 10.67
C LEU A 27 -7.16 11.34 10.22
N ALA A 28 -6.36 10.32 9.93
CA ALA A 28 -4.97 10.52 9.53
C ALA A 28 -4.86 11.25 8.17
N SER A 29 -5.74 10.95 7.21
CA SER A 29 -5.82 11.69 5.94
C SER A 29 -6.16 13.17 6.16
N LYS A 30 -7.10 13.46 7.06
CA LYS A 30 -7.45 14.85 7.40
C LYS A 30 -6.26 15.59 8.00
N LEU A 31 -5.55 14.99 8.97
CA LEU A 31 -4.34 15.58 9.55
C LEU A 31 -3.23 15.81 8.51
N CYS A 32 -3.04 14.85 7.59
CA CYS A 32 -2.08 14.99 6.48
C CYS A 32 -2.46 16.10 5.49
N SER A 33 -3.75 16.40 5.34
CA SER A 33 -4.22 17.52 4.50
C SER A 33 -3.99 18.89 5.15
N HIS A 34 -3.95 18.96 6.48
CA HIS A 34 -3.72 20.19 7.22
C HIS A 34 -2.23 20.57 7.27
N GLU A 35 -1.34 19.60 7.51
CA GLU A 35 0.10 19.87 7.57
C GLU A 35 0.94 18.84 6.80
N LYS A 36 1.88 19.33 6.00
CA LYS A 36 2.83 18.49 5.25
C LYS A 36 3.69 17.62 6.17
N ASN A 37 4.02 18.10 7.37
CA ASN A 37 4.81 17.36 8.36
C ASN A 37 4.12 16.08 8.83
N HIS A 38 2.79 16.07 8.92
CA HIS A 38 2.02 14.87 9.25
C HIS A 38 2.14 13.81 8.16
N LYS A 39 2.15 14.21 6.87
CA LYS A 39 2.33 13.27 5.77
C LYS A 39 3.70 12.60 5.79
N PHE A 40 4.77 13.35 6.08
CA PHE A 40 6.10 12.76 6.27
C PHE A 40 6.13 11.83 7.47
N SER A 41 5.54 12.25 8.60
CA SER A 41 5.47 11.43 9.82
C SER A 41 4.71 10.13 9.58
N LEU A 42 3.62 10.16 8.81
CA LEU A 42 2.86 8.98 8.40
C LEU A 42 3.70 8.02 7.54
N GLN A 43 4.41 8.55 6.54
CA GLN A 43 5.29 7.74 5.69
C GLN A 43 6.40 7.06 6.49
N TYR A 44 7.10 7.81 7.36
CA TYR A 44 8.14 7.24 8.21
C TYR A 44 7.58 6.20 9.19
N CYS A 45 6.42 6.49 9.79
CA CYS A 45 5.77 5.54 10.70
C CYS A 45 5.43 4.21 9.98
N ILE A 46 4.89 4.27 8.76
CA ILE A 46 4.60 3.06 7.96
C ILE A 46 5.89 2.31 7.61
N TRP A 47 6.96 3.02 7.24
CA TRP A 47 8.25 2.40 6.94
C TRP A 47 8.89 1.72 8.15
N ASP A 48 8.74 2.30 9.33
CA ASP A 48 9.22 1.67 10.57
C ASP A 48 8.44 0.38 10.83
N HIS A 49 7.11 0.39 10.66
CA HIS A 49 6.30 -0.82 10.77
C HIS A 49 6.63 -1.88 9.71
N PHE A 50 6.99 -1.50 8.48
CA PHE A 50 7.42 -2.45 7.44
C PHE A 50 8.68 -3.24 7.83
N LYS A 51 9.58 -2.63 8.62
CA LYS A 51 10.79 -3.32 9.12
C LYS A 51 10.46 -4.36 10.18
N GLU A 52 9.32 -4.22 10.86
CA GLU A 52 8.90 -5.06 11.98
C GLU A 52 7.91 -6.16 11.59
N LEU A 53 7.51 -6.25 10.31
CA LEU A 53 6.48 -7.20 9.84
C LEU A 53 6.76 -8.65 10.25
N ASP A 54 8.03 -9.07 10.21
CA ASP A 54 8.45 -10.43 10.54
C ASP A 54 8.23 -10.79 12.03
N ASN A 55 8.13 -9.78 12.89
CA ASN A 55 7.90 -9.92 14.33
C ASN A 55 6.54 -9.38 14.77
N MET A 56 5.69 -8.99 13.81
CA MET A 56 4.38 -8.37 14.08
C MET A 56 3.29 -9.42 14.16
N GLU A 57 2.37 -9.27 15.10
CA GLU A 57 1.17 -10.11 15.16
C GLU A 57 0.37 -10.00 13.84
N LEU A 58 -0.13 -11.13 13.35
CA LEU A 58 -0.87 -11.21 12.09
C LEU A 58 -2.04 -10.21 12.05
N SER A 59 -2.82 -10.10 13.12
CA SER A 59 -3.96 -9.17 13.20
C SER A 59 -3.54 -7.71 12.98
N ARG A 60 -2.45 -7.28 13.64
CA ARG A 60 -1.85 -5.94 13.50
C ARG A 60 -1.33 -5.71 12.09
N SER A 61 -0.65 -6.72 11.52
CA SER A 61 -0.16 -6.67 10.14
C SER A 61 -1.31 -6.53 9.12
N MET A 62 -2.42 -7.24 9.31
CA MET A 62 -3.61 -7.14 8.46
C MET A 62 -4.28 -5.77 8.56
N ASN A 63 -4.36 -5.20 9.76
CA ASN A 63 -4.87 -3.84 9.95
C ASN A 63 -3.96 -2.81 9.26
N LEU A 64 -2.64 -2.96 9.34
CA LEU A 64 -1.68 -2.09 8.65
C LEU A 64 -1.83 -2.21 7.12
N ALA A 65 -1.93 -3.42 6.59
CA ALA A 65 -2.10 -3.65 5.15
C ALA A 65 -3.34 -2.93 4.61
N LYS A 66 -4.48 -3.06 5.32
CA LYS A 66 -5.74 -2.39 4.97
C LYS A 66 -5.65 -0.88 5.12
N LEU A 67 -4.99 -0.38 6.17
CA LEU A 67 -4.74 1.05 6.38
C LEU A 67 -3.97 1.64 5.20
N VAL A 68 -2.85 1.01 4.82
CA VAL A 68 -2.01 1.48 3.71
C VAL A 68 -2.79 1.41 2.40
N ALA A 69 -3.55 0.34 2.14
CA ALA A 69 -4.38 0.23 0.94
C ALA A 69 -5.41 1.37 0.83
N GLU A 70 -6.10 1.73 1.92
CA GLU A 70 -7.04 2.85 1.93
C GLU A 70 -6.34 4.21 1.77
N MET A 71 -5.14 4.39 2.35
CA MET A 71 -4.33 5.61 2.19
C MET A 71 -3.80 5.79 0.76
N LEU A 72 -3.54 4.70 0.05
CA LEU A 72 -3.20 4.72 -1.37
C LEU A 72 -4.44 5.05 -2.20
N ALA A 73 -5.57 4.40 -1.90
CA ALA A 73 -6.84 4.59 -2.59
C ALA A 73 -7.39 6.02 -2.45
N ASN A 74 -7.17 6.69 -1.33
CA ASN A 74 -7.59 8.09 -1.14
C ASN A 74 -6.50 9.11 -1.49
N PHE A 75 -5.36 8.65 -2.01
CA PHE A 75 -4.22 9.47 -2.45
C PHE A 75 -3.52 10.28 -1.35
N THR A 76 -3.77 9.96 -0.07
CA THR A 76 -2.96 10.49 1.05
C THR A 76 -1.51 10.04 0.86
N LEU A 77 -1.31 8.79 0.47
CA LEU A 77 -0.03 8.20 0.10
C LEU A 77 0.02 7.86 -1.40
N SER A 78 1.24 7.67 -1.90
CA SER A 78 1.50 7.19 -3.26
C SER A 78 2.08 5.77 -3.17
N LEU A 79 1.94 4.96 -4.23
CA LEU A 79 2.62 3.66 -4.31
C LEU A 79 4.13 3.77 -4.11
N ALA A 80 4.73 4.94 -4.38
CA ALA A 80 6.12 5.24 -4.06
C ALA A 80 6.48 5.02 -2.56
N THR A 81 5.50 4.99 -1.66
CA THR A 81 5.71 4.58 -0.26
C THR A 81 6.24 3.16 -0.14
N LEU A 82 5.97 2.27 -1.10
CA LEU A 82 6.47 0.89 -1.08
C LEU A 82 7.93 0.75 -1.55
N LYS A 83 8.58 1.83 -2.00
CA LYS A 83 9.96 1.80 -2.55
C LYS A 83 11.03 1.29 -1.59
N VAL A 84 10.74 1.26 -0.29
CA VAL A 84 11.66 0.78 0.75
C VAL A 84 11.62 -0.74 0.92
N VAL A 85 10.73 -1.43 0.21
CA VAL A 85 10.55 -2.88 0.26
C VAL A 85 10.90 -3.46 -1.10
N ASN A 86 11.80 -4.44 -1.12
CA ASN A 86 12.14 -5.14 -2.35
C ASN A 86 11.16 -6.31 -2.62
N LEU A 87 10.01 -5.98 -3.20
CA LEU A 87 8.94 -6.95 -3.51
C LEU A 87 9.36 -8.06 -4.49
N ALA A 88 10.46 -7.87 -5.23
CA ALA A 88 11.00 -8.86 -6.16
C ALA A 88 12.04 -9.80 -5.52
N ASN A 89 12.52 -9.51 -4.31
CA ASN A 89 13.58 -10.31 -3.68
C ASN A 89 12.96 -11.47 -2.86
N PRO A 90 13.08 -12.72 -3.32
CA PRO A 90 12.50 -13.87 -2.62
C PRO A 90 13.13 -14.11 -1.23
N VAL A 91 14.35 -13.63 -0.99
CA VAL A 91 15.02 -13.75 0.32
C VAL A 91 14.40 -12.81 1.35
N GLU A 92 13.93 -11.64 0.91
CA GLU A 92 13.26 -10.66 1.78
C GLU A 92 11.75 -10.92 1.91
N MET A 93 11.16 -11.74 1.03
CA MET A 93 9.73 -12.07 1.04
C MET A 93 9.44 -13.29 1.94
N THR A 94 9.50 -13.07 3.26
CA THR A 94 9.06 -14.02 4.28
C THR A 94 7.56 -14.29 4.21
N PRO A 95 7.05 -15.40 4.80
CA PRO A 95 5.61 -15.67 4.85
C PRO A 95 4.78 -14.50 5.44
N GLU A 96 5.30 -13.85 6.48
CA GLU A 96 4.67 -12.72 7.16
C GLU A 96 4.55 -11.50 6.24
N ARG A 97 5.62 -11.18 5.51
CA ARG A 97 5.64 -10.09 4.53
C ARG A 97 4.77 -10.40 3.32
N ILE A 98 4.82 -11.63 2.81
CA ILE A 98 3.96 -12.07 1.71
C ILE A 98 2.49 -11.88 2.11
N ALA A 99 2.08 -12.38 3.27
CA ALA A 99 0.71 -12.23 3.76
C ALA A 99 0.30 -10.74 3.88
N HIS A 100 1.19 -9.89 4.40
CA HIS A 100 0.95 -8.45 4.53
C HIS A 100 0.71 -7.77 3.17
N PHE A 101 1.65 -7.92 2.23
CA PHE A 101 1.56 -7.25 0.93
C PHE A 101 0.48 -7.87 0.05
N GLN A 102 0.21 -9.16 0.18
CA GLN A 102 -0.92 -9.82 -0.47
C GLN A 102 -2.24 -9.17 -0.04
N MET A 103 -2.49 -9.05 1.28
CA MET A 103 -3.69 -8.37 1.81
C MET A 103 -3.80 -6.91 1.32
N LEU A 104 -2.68 -6.19 1.27
CA LEU A 104 -2.64 -4.81 0.77
C LEU A 104 -3.09 -4.74 -0.69
N PHE A 105 -2.49 -5.56 -1.56
CA PHE A 105 -2.79 -5.53 -2.99
C PHE A 105 -4.17 -6.09 -3.32
N GLU A 106 -4.65 -7.12 -2.63
CA GLU A 106 -6.03 -7.60 -2.77
C GLU A 106 -7.02 -6.48 -2.42
N THR A 107 -6.87 -5.86 -1.25
CA THR A 107 -7.71 -4.74 -0.80
C THR A 107 -7.71 -3.55 -1.78
N LEU A 108 -6.57 -3.31 -2.45
CA LEU A 108 -6.41 -2.23 -3.42
C LEU A 108 -6.99 -2.59 -4.79
N LEU A 109 -6.85 -3.84 -5.24
CA LEU A 109 -7.34 -4.31 -6.54
C LEU A 109 -8.86 -4.54 -6.55
N GLU A 110 -9.48 -4.81 -5.39
CA GLU A 110 -10.94 -4.88 -5.24
C GLU A 110 -11.66 -3.54 -5.48
N ARG A 111 -10.91 -2.42 -5.65
CA ARG A 111 -11.49 -1.11 -5.96
C ARG A 111 -11.98 -1.04 -7.40
N ASN A 112 -12.77 -0.01 -7.71
CA ASN A 112 -13.24 0.20 -9.07
C ASN A 112 -12.07 0.44 -10.06
N ASP A 113 -12.31 0.13 -11.34
CA ASP A 113 -11.27 0.14 -12.38
C ASP A 113 -10.56 1.48 -12.52
N ALA A 114 -11.30 2.58 -12.49
CA ALA A 114 -10.75 3.93 -12.59
C ALA A 114 -9.83 4.24 -11.41
N LEU A 115 -10.20 3.82 -10.19
CA LEU A 115 -9.37 4.04 -9.02
C LEU A 115 -8.09 3.21 -9.08
N VAL A 116 -8.17 1.93 -9.46
CA VAL A 116 -7.00 1.07 -9.67
C VAL A 116 -6.08 1.69 -10.72
N TRP A 117 -6.61 2.12 -11.86
CA TRP A 117 -5.85 2.83 -12.88
C TRP A 117 -5.13 4.05 -12.31
N ASN A 118 -5.86 4.94 -11.63
CA ASN A 118 -5.34 6.20 -11.13
C ASN A 118 -4.26 6.02 -10.04
N VAL A 119 -4.38 5.01 -9.18
CA VAL A 119 -3.36 4.72 -8.16
C VAL A 119 -2.05 4.27 -8.80
N PHE A 120 -2.12 3.38 -9.80
CA PHE A 120 -0.94 2.79 -10.43
C PHE A 120 -0.28 3.72 -11.47
N THR A 121 -1.05 4.53 -12.21
CA THR A 121 -0.51 5.50 -13.16
C THR A 121 0.38 6.57 -12.52
N ARG A 122 0.13 6.94 -11.26
CA ARG A 122 0.90 8.00 -10.57
C ARG A 122 2.40 7.71 -10.40
N ILE A 123 2.82 6.46 -10.54
CA ILE A 123 4.24 6.08 -10.49
C ILE A 123 4.80 5.63 -11.85
N ALA A 124 3.98 5.58 -12.89
CA ALA A 124 4.35 5.10 -14.22
C ALA A 124 5.45 5.95 -14.88
N GLY A 125 5.32 7.28 -14.80
CA GLY A 125 6.25 8.23 -15.42
C GLY A 125 7.49 8.57 -14.60
N LEU A 126 7.77 7.87 -13.49
CA LEU A 126 8.89 8.17 -12.58
C LEU A 126 10.04 7.18 -12.79
N PRO A 127 11.15 7.54 -13.49
CA PRO A 127 12.23 6.60 -13.80
C PRO A 127 12.85 5.96 -12.55
N GLU A 128 12.98 6.71 -11.46
CA GLU A 128 13.54 6.25 -10.19
C GLU A 128 12.72 5.16 -9.49
N LEU A 129 11.49 4.90 -9.95
CA LEU A 129 10.60 3.87 -9.42
C LEU A 129 10.46 2.64 -10.32
N GLU A 130 11.27 2.50 -11.37
CA GLU A 130 11.20 1.37 -12.30
C GLU A 130 11.30 0.02 -11.58
N ILE A 131 12.30 -0.15 -10.72
CA ILE A 131 12.48 -1.37 -9.91
C ILE A 131 11.24 -1.66 -9.05
N LEU A 132 10.63 -0.62 -8.47
CA LEU A 132 9.41 -0.77 -7.69
C LEU A 132 8.23 -1.22 -8.58
N ARG A 133 8.07 -0.63 -9.77
CA ARG A 133 7.00 -1.02 -10.70
C ARG A 133 7.13 -2.48 -11.10
N GLU A 134 8.33 -2.92 -11.46
CA GLU A 134 8.61 -4.32 -11.80
C GLU A 134 8.35 -5.25 -10.62
N GLY A 135 8.81 -4.88 -9.42
CA GLY A 135 8.58 -5.64 -8.20
C GLY A 135 7.10 -5.79 -7.85
N ILE A 136 6.30 -4.73 -8.03
CA ILE A 136 4.84 -4.79 -7.85
C ILE A 136 4.22 -5.78 -8.85
N VAL A 137 4.60 -5.72 -10.14
CA VAL A 137 4.06 -6.62 -11.17
C VAL A 137 4.40 -8.07 -10.88
N LEU A 138 5.65 -8.34 -10.46
CA LEU A 138 6.10 -9.68 -10.12
C LEU A 138 5.37 -10.22 -8.90
N PHE A 139 5.31 -9.43 -7.83
CA PHE A 139 4.66 -9.82 -6.57
C PHE A 139 3.18 -10.13 -6.76
N ILE A 140 2.42 -9.23 -7.42
CA ILE A 140 0.99 -9.45 -7.65
C ILE A 140 0.76 -10.70 -8.50
N ARG A 141 1.57 -10.92 -9.53
CA ARG A 141 1.47 -12.13 -10.37
C ARG A 141 1.73 -13.40 -9.56
N GLN A 142 2.71 -13.38 -8.66
CA GLN A 142 3.15 -14.57 -7.94
C GLN A 142 2.25 -14.92 -6.75
N TYR A 143 1.77 -13.92 -6.02
CA TYR A 143 1.13 -14.12 -4.71
C TYR A 143 -0.33 -13.69 -4.64
N VAL A 144 -0.80 -12.81 -5.52
CA VAL A 144 -2.19 -12.30 -5.49
C VAL A 144 -3.05 -12.96 -6.58
N VAL A 145 -2.53 -13.03 -7.81
CA VAL A 145 -3.21 -13.68 -8.94
C VAL A 145 -2.65 -15.09 -9.10
N THR A 146 -2.93 -15.95 -8.13
CA THR A 146 -2.62 -17.38 -8.21
C THR A 146 -3.62 -18.10 -9.13
N ASN A 147 -3.35 -19.35 -9.48
CA ASN A 147 -4.23 -20.13 -10.39
C ASN A 147 -5.66 -20.29 -9.86
N ASP A 148 -5.85 -20.19 -8.54
CA ASP A 148 -7.15 -20.27 -7.86
C ASP A 148 -7.77 -18.89 -7.57
N ALA A 149 -7.10 -17.79 -7.94
CA ALA A 149 -7.60 -16.45 -7.72
C ALA A 149 -8.86 -16.16 -8.56
N SER A 150 -9.70 -15.26 -8.04
CA SER A 150 -10.92 -14.88 -8.74
C SER A 150 -10.61 -14.30 -10.13
N LYS A 151 -11.45 -14.62 -11.13
CA LYS A 151 -11.35 -14.02 -12.48
C LYS A 151 -11.36 -12.48 -12.41
N ASP A 152 -11.99 -11.92 -11.38
CA ASP A 152 -12.06 -10.49 -11.13
C ASP A 152 -10.67 -9.91 -10.81
N LEU A 153 -9.93 -10.45 -9.84
CA LEU A 153 -8.59 -9.98 -9.48
C LEU A 153 -7.60 -10.07 -10.66
N ALA A 154 -7.68 -11.13 -11.46
CA ALA A 154 -6.87 -11.26 -12.67
C ALA A 154 -7.17 -10.14 -13.69
N SER A 155 -8.43 -9.71 -13.78
CA SER A 155 -8.84 -8.61 -14.65
C SER A 155 -8.33 -7.26 -14.14
N LYS A 156 -8.45 -7.01 -12.83
CA LYS A 156 -7.94 -5.81 -12.13
C LYS A 156 -6.42 -5.70 -12.25
N PHE A 157 -5.71 -6.82 -12.15
CA PHE A 157 -4.27 -6.84 -12.34
C PHE A 157 -3.86 -6.42 -13.77
N LYS A 158 -4.61 -6.80 -14.80
CA LYS A 158 -4.33 -6.33 -16.18
C LYS A 158 -4.45 -4.80 -16.28
N ILE A 159 -5.44 -4.21 -15.60
CA ILE A 159 -5.63 -2.75 -15.53
C ILE A 159 -4.44 -2.11 -14.81
N ALA A 160 -4.10 -2.60 -13.62
CA ALA A 160 -2.96 -2.12 -12.83
C ALA A 160 -1.64 -2.20 -13.61
N LYS A 161 -1.38 -3.32 -14.29
CA LYS A 161 -0.19 -3.50 -15.11
C LYS A 161 -0.14 -2.48 -16.25
N LYS A 162 -1.23 -2.31 -17.01
CA LYS A 162 -1.32 -1.31 -18.08
C LYS A 162 -1.14 0.12 -17.55
N ALA A 163 -1.67 0.40 -16.36
CA ALA A 163 -1.53 1.69 -15.70
C ALA A 163 -0.07 1.99 -15.31
N LEU A 164 0.74 0.99 -14.93
CA LEU A 164 2.17 1.16 -14.64
C LEU A 164 3.02 1.48 -15.86
N ASP A 165 2.55 1.10 -17.05
CA ASP A 165 3.21 1.41 -18.34
C ASP A 165 2.73 2.76 -18.93
N ASN A 166 1.77 3.44 -18.28
CA ASN A 166 1.19 4.70 -18.75
C ASN A 166 2.11 5.91 -18.49
N ALA A 167 3.22 6.00 -19.22
CA ALA A 167 4.19 7.09 -19.10
C ALA A 167 3.60 8.49 -19.37
N ALA A 168 2.46 8.58 -20.07
CA ALA A 168 1.75 9.83 -20.32
C ALA A 168 1.02 10.39 -19.08
N GLY A 169 0.87 9.59 -18.02
CA GLY A 169 0.27 10.04 -16.75
C GLY A 169 -1.24 10.33 -16.81
N VAL A 170 -1.92 9.89 -17.88
CA VAL A 170 -3.35 10.18 -18.10
C VAL A 170 -4.21 9.41 -17.10
N LEU A 171 -5.03 10.12 -16.32
CA LEU A 171 -5.96 9.54 -15.35
C LEU A 171 -7.31 9.20 -16.02
N MET A 172 -8.02 8.21 -15.45
CA MET A 172 -9.37 7.78 -15.83
C MET A 172 -10.45 8.37 -14.93
#